data_AF-A0A968GB10-F1
#
_entry.id   AF-A0A968GB10-F1
#
_cell.length_a   1.000
_cell.length_b   1.000
_cell.length_c   1.000
_cell.angle_alpha   90.00
_cell.angle_beta   90.00
_cell.angle_gamma   90.00
#
_symmetry.space_group_name_H-M   'P 1'
#
loop_
_entity.id
_entity.type
_entity.pdbx_description
1 polymer ?
#
loop_
_entity_poly.entity_id
_entity_poly.type
_entity_poly.pdbx_seq_one_letter_code
_entity_poly.pdbx_strand_id
1 'polypeptide(L)'
;MFLTAPSTHLQDPLSMAVSYYQQAFTQPYPRYAMKVADQWRFIDNKLGWHQTRDHITHKHIIGTLGRWYPHYGILDFDNVSLQYVKQTQRQLGLNTRNSQIFTSESKNSYHLYFKPRKKGDCVTLRYYQKAMNLATNYCEVYPQANRVIRLPFGRHQYYVDGQSIKSINYIEGMQLLDQLEDFELSHIAYSPDYDDASLLSSNAPLQGMMSGWKQEGFEYLQTGLTAFGSRLEATKRVIYFYWTQNLTPEICKQETKHWIKEKNNGLSKDWNHHPLKVYQQIDQLTEWLYSSFIRHQIMPDLPNLMSMGFLTKKTVLQVLQASRGQLPKMKFIAKILSYLQASGGNLPRSIHRDKLVSWSSERTYLRHLEDLDQEGIIKRSHSYSTGNYAKRITLLQPKEDPTQMIAKTSDADRPADCLQEWIPAVISQKEYFHTQKHFGLLSRTIHQQIHTIWGDKIASTPHLQSRSPHATAVKHYRAKYPQASQKETAIALSISIATVKRYWRDFDQKYHPQKK
;
A
#
# COMPACT_ATOMS: atom_id res chain seq x y z
N MET A 1 32.59 7.06 -27.14
CA MET A 1 31.38 6.23 -26.95
C MET A 1 30.86 6.51 -25.55
N PHE A 2 29.89 7.42 -25.42
CA PHE A 2 29.23 7.69 -24.15
C PHE A 2 28.16 6.61 -23.94
N LEU A 3 28.38 5.75 -22.94
CA LEU A 3 27.36 4.82 -22.48
C LEU A 3 26.39 5.61 -21.62
N THR A 4 25.19 5.78 -22.14
CA THR A 4 24.03 6.30 -21.42
C THR A 4 23.74 5.41 -20.23
N ALA A 5 23.60 6.02 -19.04
CA ALA A 5 23.13 5.33 -17.85
C ALA A 5 21.72 4.74 -18.10
N PRO A 6 21.39 3.58 -17.53
CA PRO A 6 20.02 3.06 -17.59
C PRO A 6 19.11 4.06 -16.88
N SER A 7 18.11 4.57 -17.59
CA SER A 7 17.11 5.45 -17.02
C SER A 7 16.47 4.75 -15.84
N THR A 8 16.57 5.39 -14.67
CA THR A 8 15.67 5.10 -13.56
C THR A 8 14.26 5.29 -14.12
N HIS A 9 13.47 4.22 -14.15
CA HIS A 9 12.03 4.30 -14.35
C HIS A 9 11.47 5.18 -13.23
N LEU A 10 11.47 6.50 -13.44
CA LEU A 10 10.42 7.37 -12.93
C LEU A 10 9.13 6.66 -13.31
N GLN A 11 8.38 6.19 -12.30
CA GLN A 11 7.05 5.67 -12.53
C GLN A 11 6.31 6.76 -13.30
N ASP A 12 5.95 6.46 -14.54
CA ASP A 12 5.16 7.33 -15.41
C ASP A 12 4.05 7.96 -14.56
N PRO A 13 3.93 9.30 -14.47
CA PRO A 13 2.87 9.97 -13.72
C PRO A 13 1.47 9.40 -14.04
N LEU A 14 1.29 8.89 -15.26
CA LEU A 14 0.08 8.17 -15.68
C LEU A 14 -0.11 6.85 -14.91
N SER A 15 0.95 6.11 -14.62
CA SER A 15 0.92 4.85 -13.87
C SER A 15 0.48 5.06 -12.41
N MET A 16 0.97 6.12 -11.75
CA MET A 16 0.56 6.44 -10.38
C MET A 16 -0.91 6.89 -10.32
N ALA A 17 -1.34 7.75 -11.26
CA ALA A 17 -2.73 8.20 -11.33
C ALA A 17 -3.71 7.05 -11.61
N VAL A 18 -3.34 6.11 -12.50
CA VAL A 18 -4.14 4.90 -12.78
C VAL A 18 -4.23 4.00 -11.55
N SER A 19 -3.14 3.86 -10.79
CA SER A 19 -3.13 3.09 -9.54
C SER A 19 -4.08 3.69 -8.49
N TYR A 20 -4.07 5.02 -8.32
CA TYR A 20 -5.00 5.71 -7.44
C TYR A 20 -6.46 5.49 -7.85
N TYR A 21 -6.77 5.68 -9.14
CA TYR A 21 -8.09 5.40 -9.70
C TYR A 21 -8.52 3.94 -9.44
N GLN A 22 -7.62 2.99 -9.69
CA GLN A 22 -7.88 1.57 -9.47
C GLN A 22 -8.16 1.29 -7.99
N GLN A 23 -7.43 1.92 -7.07
CA GLN A 23 -7.63 1.79 -5.63
C GLN A 23 -8.95 2.39 -5.14
N ALA A 24 -9.49 3.39 -5.82
CA ALA A 24 -10.74 4.03 -5.45
C ALA A 24 -11.97 3.15 -5.77
N PHE A 25 -12.03 2.58 -6.98
CA PHE A 25 -13.24 1.92 -7.49
C PHE A 25 -13.16 0.39 -7.53
N THR A 26 -11.97 -0.19 -7.57
CA THR A 26 -11.81 -1.61 -7.86
C THR A 26 -11.40 -2.38 -6.61
N GLN A 27 -11.74 -3.66 -6.57
CA GLN A 27 -11.15 -4.60 -5.63
C GLN A 27 -10.00 -5.36 -6.32
N PRO A 28 -8.84 -5.51 -5.68
CA PRO A 28 -7.85 -6.46 -6.16
C PRO A 28 -8.43 -7.88 -5.99
N TYR A 29 -8.76 -8.55 -7.10
CA TYR A 29 -9.18 -9.97 -7.30
C TYR A 29 -10.71 -10.33 -7.32
N PRO A 30 -11.12 -11.38 -8.07
CA PRO A 30 -10.47 -12.03 -9.23
C PRO A 30 -11.23 -11.86 -10.55
N ARG A 31 -12.37 -11.15 -10.58
CA ARG A 31 -13.18 -11.03 -11.79
C ARG A 31 -13.62 -9.60 -12.03
N TYR A 32 -13.48 -9.16 -13.27
CA TYR A 32 -14.11 -7.95 -13.80
C TYR A 32 -14.96 -8.36 -15.00
N ALA A 33 -15.80 -7.46 -15.51
CA ALA A 33 -16.46 -7.68 -16.78
C ALA A 33 -16.03 -6.64 -17.79
N MET A 34 -16.00 -7.04 -19.06
CA MET A 34 -15.82 -6.16 -20.19
C MET A 34 -17.12 -6.17 -20.99
N LYS A 35 -17.61 -4.99 -21.37
CA LYS A 35 -18.81 -4.88 -22.19
C LYS A 35 -18.46 -5.18 -23.66
N VAL A 36 -19.16 -6.13 -24.27
CA VAL A 36 -19.02 -6.55 -25.67
C VAL A 36 -20.41 -6.61 -26.28
N ALA A 37 -20.68 -5.82 -27.32
CA ALA A 37 -22.00 -5.75 -27.99
C ALA A 37 -23.16 -5.64 -26.99
N ASP A 38 -23.08 -4.65 -26.10
CA ASP A 38 -24.03 -4.38 -25.01
C ASP A 38 -24.17 -5.41 -23.88
N GLN A 39 -23.44 -6.53 -23.94
CA GLN A 39 -23.45 -7.55 -22.90
C GLN A 39 -22.18 -7.54 -22.05
N TRP A 40 -22.34 -7.79 -20.75
CA TRP A 40 -21.20 -7.97 -19.84
C TRP A 40 -20.60 -9.36 -20.01
N ARG A 41 -19.35 -9.44 -20.47
CA ARG A 41 -18.56 -10.67 -20.47
C ARG A 41 -17.65 -10.68 -19.26
N PHE A 42 -17.89 -11.60 -18.32
CA PHE A 42 -16.99 -11.81 -17.19
C PHE A 42 -15.64 -12.34 -17.66
N ILE A 43 -14.58 -11.84 -17.04
CA ILE A 43 -13.21 -12.27 -17.25
C ILE A 43 -12.68 -12.70 -15.88
N ASP A 44 -12.37 -13.99 -15.76
CA ASP A 44 -11.85 -14.61 -14.53
C ASP A 44 -10.34 -14.34 -14.34
N ASN A 45 -9.98 -13.07 -14.48
CA ASN A 45 -8.64 -12.57 -14.20
C ASN A 45 -8.74 -11.29 -13.37
N LYS A 46 -7.67 -11.00 -12.62
CA LYS A 46 -7.53 -9.71 -11.95
C LYS A 46 -7.60 -8.58 -12.95
N LEU A 47 -8.32 -7.52 -12.57
CA LEU A 47 -8.24 -6.26 -13.29
C LEU A 47 -6.83 -5.68 -13.14
N GLY A 48 -6.06 -5.69 -14.23
CA GLY A 48 -4.72 -5.11 -14.27
C GLY A 48 -4.75 -3.65 -14.69
N TRP A 49 -3.62 -2.96 -14.49
CA TRP A 49 -3.46 -1.55 -14.83
C TRP A 49 -3.72 -1.27 -16.32
N HIS A 50 -3.38 -2.21 -17.21
CA HIS A 50 -3.61 -2.08 -18.65
C HIS A 50 -5.10 -1.98 -18.97
N GLN A 51 -5.93 -2.83 -18.38
CA GLN A 51 -7.37 -2.84 -18.60
C GLN A 51 -8.03 -1.59 -18.00
N THR A 52 -7.57 -1.16 -16.82
CA THR A 52 -7.99 0.11 -16.23
C THR A 52 -7.63 1.30 -17.14
N ARG A 53 -6.42 1.31 -17.70
CA ARG A 53 -6.00 2.32 -18.67
C ARG A 53 -6.86 2.28 -19.94
N ASP A 54 -7.14 1.10 -20.47
CA ASP A 54 -8.00 0.95 -21.65
C ASP A 54 -9.42 1.46 -21.39
N HIS A 55 -9.89 1.38 -20.14
CA HIS A 55 -11.16 1.95 -19.73
C HIS A 55 -11.20 3.48 -19.78
N ILE A 56 -10.27 4.11 -19.06
CA ILE A 56 -10.20 5.57 -18.97
C ILE A 56 -9.73 6.23 -20.28
N THR A 57 -9.07 5.47 -21.16
CA THR A 57 -8.75 5.89 -22.54
C THR A 57 -9.86 5.51 -23.54
N HIS A 58 -11.02 5.08 -23.05
CA HIS A 58 -12.24 4.82 -23.81
C HIS A 58 -12.15 3.69 -24.85
N LYS A 59 -11.11 2.85 -24.80
CA LYS A 59 -10.95 1.69 -25.68
C LYS A 59 -11.93 0.57 -25.32
N HIS A 60 -12.10 0.30 -24.04
CA HIS A 60 -12.97 -0.75 -23.53
C HIS A 60 -13.87 -0.24 -22.40
N ILE A 61 -15.10 -0.72 -22.33
CA ILE A 61 -15.95 -0.46 -21.16
C ILE A 61 -15.71 -1.60 -20.17
N ILE A 62 -15.18 -1.26 -19.01
CA ILE A 62 -14.84 -2.19 -17.95
C ILE A 62 -15.81 -1.94 -16.80
N GLY A 63 -16.29 -3.02 -16.19
CA GLY A 63 -17.07 -2.98 -14.98
C GLY A 63 -16.47 -3.87 -13.91
N THR A 64 -16.73 -3.52 -12.66
CA THR A 64 -16.24 -4.23 -11.49
C THR A 64 -17.36 -4.58 -10.53
N LEU A 65 -17.11 -5.60 -9.72
CA LEU A 65 -17.95 -5.92 -8.58
C LEU A 65 -17.68 -4.98 -7.41
N GLY A 66 -18.60 -5.02 -6.45
CA GLY A 66 -18.51 -4.24 -5.24
C GLY A 66 -17.39 -4.68 -4.32
N ARG A 67 -16.56 -3.70 -3.93
CA ARG A 67 -15.54 -3.88 -2.90
C ARG A 67 -16.16 -3.97 -1.50
N TRP A 68 -15.51 -4.70 -0.61
CA TRP A 68 -15.99 -4.87 0.77
C TRP A 68 -16.12 -3.54 1.55
N TYR A 69 -15.28 -2.56 1.29
CA TYR A 69 -15.36 -1.21 1.88
C TYR A 69 -15.49 -0.18 0.74
N PRO A 70 -16.70 0.09 0.25
CA PRO A 70 -16.90 1.03 -0.85
C PRO A 70 -16.41 2.43 -0.46
N HIS A 71 -15.52 2.99 -1.28
CA HIS A 71 -15.12 4.39 -1.13
C HIS A 71 -16.22 5.32 -1.66
N TYR A 72 -16.89 4.88 -2.73
CA TYR A 72 -17.99 5.58 -3.36
C TYR A 72 -19.23 4.67 -3.44
N GLY A 73 -20.39 5.23 -3.16
CA GLY A 73 -21.69 4.70 -3.54
C GLY A 73 -22.09 5.24 -4.91
N ILE A 74 -22.86 4.46 -5.66
CA ILE A 74 -23.31 4.75 -7.01
C ILE A 74 -24.81 4.44 -7.08
N LEU A 75 -25.60 5.42 -7.47
CA LEU A 75 -27.00 5.23 -7.83
C LEU A 75 -27.10 5.27 -9.36
N ASP A 76 -27.57 4.18 -9.94
CA ASP A 76 -27.70 4.01 -11.39
C ASP A 76 -29.17 4.19 -11.80
N PHE A 77 -29.41 5.18 -12.64
CA PHE A 77 -30.72 5.61 -13.07
C PHE A 77 -30.85 5.36 -14.57
N ASP A 78 -31.83 4.55 -14.97
CA ASP A 78 -32.06 4.21 -16.37
C ASP A 78 -33.33 4.84 -16.94
N ASN A 79 -33.18 5.50 -18.10
CA ASN A 79 -34.29 6.06 -18.87
C ASN A 79 -35.23 6.99 -18.06
N VAL A 80 -34.66 7.88 -17.26
CA VAL A 80 -35.38 8.88 -16.46
C VAL A 80 -34.92 10.29 -16.76
N SER A 81 -35.73 11.31 -16.43
CA SER A 81 -35.32 12.70 -16.62
C SER A 81 -34.25 13.10 -15.59
N LEU A 82 -33.37 14.04 -15.93
CA LEU A 82 -32.43 14.63 -14.97
C LEU A 82 -33.14 15.28 -13.78
N GLN A 83 -34.36 15.79 -13.97
CA GLN A 83 -35.17 16.33 -12.88
C GLN A 83 -35.55 15.25 -11.86
N TYR A 84 -35.91 14.05 -12.33
CA TYR A 84 -36.18 12.91 -11.47
C TYR A 84 -34.93 12.52 -10.65
N VAL A 85 -33.76 12.44 -11.30
CA VAL A 85 -32.49 12.15 -10.60
C VAL A 85 -32.21 13.18 -9.50
N LYS A 86 -32.40 14.48 -9.78
CA LYS A 86 -32.21 15.56 -8.80
C LYS A 86 -33.25 15.54 -7.68
N GLN A 87 -34.48 15.12 -7.97
CA GLN A 87 -35.50 14.93 -6.95
C GLN A 87 -35.13 13.78 -6.01
N THR A 88 -34.75 12.63 -6.55
CA THR A 88 -34.29 11.48 -5.77
C THR A 88 -33.05 11.81 -4.94
N GLN A 89 -32.09 12.54 -5.53
CA GLN A 89 -30.92 13.07 -4.82
C GLN A 89 -31.35 13.84 -3.56
N ARG A 90 -32.27 14.80 -3.68
CA ARG A 90 -32.78 15.59 -2.54
C ARG A 90 -33.55 14.73 -1.53
N GLN A 91 -34.37 13.78 -1.99
CA GLN A 91 -35.14 12.89 -1.12
C GLN A 91 -34.24 12.00 -0.26
N LEU A 92 -33.09 11.59 -0.79
CA LEU A 92 -32.09 10.82 -0.06
C LEU A 92 -31.18 11.70 0.82
N GLY A 93 -31.40 13.02 0.87
CA GLY A 93 -30.54 13.95 1.62
C GLY A 93 -29.20 14.26 0.94
N LEU A 94 -29.02 13.85 -0.31
CA LEU A 94 -27.86 14.16 -1.13
C LEU A 94 -28.03 15.54 -1.78
N ASN A 95 -26.92 16.20 -2.07
CA ASN A 95 -26.86 17.53 -2.67
C ASN A 95 -25.57 17.70 -3.50
N THR A 96 -25.35 18.89 -4.06
CA THR A 96 -24.21 19.19 -4.95
C THR A 96 -22.84 19.20 -4.25
N ARG A 97 -22.79 19.21 -2.91
CA ARG A 97 -21.53 19.17 -2.14
C ARG A 97 -21.08 17.75 -1.82
N ASN A 98 -22.03 16.83 -1.63
CA ASN A 98 -21.76 15.45 -1.22
C ASN A 98 -22.06 14.41 -2.31
N SER A 99 -22.50 14.84 -3.49
CA SER A 99 -22.70 13.96 -4.64
C SER A 99 -22.48 14.64 -5.99
N GLN A 100 -22.04 13.85 -6.98
CA GLN A 100 -21.86 14.27 -8.37
C GLN A 100 -22.66 13.38 -9.32
N ILE A 101 -23.19 13.98 -10.39
CA ILE A 101 -23.99 13.28 -11.41
C ILE A 101 -23.19 13.22 -12.71
N PHE A 102 -23.18 12.03 -13.31
CA PHE A 102 -22.61 11.76 -14.62
C PHE A 102 -23.66 11.12 -15.51
N THR A 103 -23.59 11.33 -16.81
CA THR A 103 -24.39 10.55 -17.75
C THR A 103 -23.92 9.10 -17.76
N SER A 104 -24.80 8.18 -18.13
CA SER A 104 -24.43 6.83 -18.52
C SER A 104 -24.40 6.72 -20.04
N GLU A 105 -24.23 5.51 -20.55
CA GLU A 105 -24.15 5.21 -21.99
C GLU A 105 -25.47 5.42 -22.73
N SER A 106 -26.57 5.04 -22.09
CA SER A 106 -27.91 5.19 -22.65
C SER A 106 -28.41 6.63 -22.51
N LYS A 107 -29.22 7.07 -23.48
CA LYS A 107 -29.92 8.35 -23.40
C LYS A 107 -30.82 8.37 -22.15
N ASN A 108 -30.83 9.50 -21.44
CA ASN A 108 -31.58 9.68 -20.20
C ASN A 108 -31.20 8.68 -19.09
N SER A 109 -29.97 8.14 -19.12
CA SER A 109 -29.42 7.35 -18.01
C SER A 109 -28.30 8.13 -17.30
N TYR A 110 -28.21 7.97 -15.98
CA TYR A 110 -27.31 8.75 -15.13
C TYR A 110 -26.73 7.90 -14.00
N HIS A 111 -25.48 8.17 -13.63
CA HIS A 111 -24.85 7.67 -12.41
C HIS A 111 -24.66 8.82 -11.43
N LEU A 112 -25.15 8.66 -10.20
CA LEU A 112 -24.89 9.58 -9.11
C LEU A 112 -23.88 8.95 -8.14
N TYR A 113 -22.76 9.62 -7.92
CA TYR A 113 -21.69 9.18 -7.03
C TYR A 113 -21.69 9.98 -5.73
N PHE A 114 -21.39 9.33 -4.60
CA PHE A 114 -21.27 9.97 -3.28
C PHE A 114 -20.33 9.16 -2.37
N LYS A 115 -19.86 9.73 -1.25
CA LYS A 115 -18.96 9.06 -0.29
C LYS A 115 -19.70 8.55 0.95
N PRO A 116 -20.09 7.26 1.02
CA PRO A 116 -20.84 6.74 2.16
C PRO A 116 -19.96 6.63 3.42
N ARG A 117 -20.46 7.14 4.54
CA ARG A 117 -19.88 7.00 5.88
C ARG A 117 -20.90 6.58 6.93
N LYS A 118 -20.38 6.09 8.06
CA LYS A 118 -21.12 5.94 9.31
C LYS A 118 -20.28 6.49 10.44
N LYS A 119 -20.72 7.58 11.07
CA LYS A 119 -19.99 8.31 12.12
C LYS A 119 -18.56 8.67 11.70
N GLY A 120 -18.38 9.09 10.44
CA GLY A 120 -17.08 9.42 9.85
C GLY A 120 -16.26 8.22 9.37
N ASP A 121 -16.65 6.98 9.70
CA ASP A 121 -15.92 5.78 9.28
C ASP A 121 -16.40 5.22 7.93
N CYS A 122 -15.51 4.53 7.23
CA CYS A 122 -15.87 3.71 6.07
C CYS A 122 -16.86 2.60 6.45
N VAL A 123 -17.84 2.38 5.58
CA VAL A 123 -18.85 1.34 5.79
C VAL A 123 -18.50 0.05 5.04
N THR A 124 -19.00 -1.08 5.53
CA THR A 124 -18.94 -2.34 4.77
C THR A 124 -19.97 -2.32 3.64
N LEU A 125 -19.73 -3.10 2.58
CA LEU A 125 -20.65 -3.28 1.46
C LEU A 125 -22.03 -3.73 1.92
N ARG A 126 -22.08 -4.64 2.90
CA ARG A 126 -23.34 -5.11 3.50
C ARG A 126 -24.09 -3.99 4.23
N TYR A 127 -23.40 -3.21 5.04
CA TYR A 127 -24.03 -2.07 5.73
C TYR A 127 -24.51 -1.03 4.72
N TYR A 128 -23.68 -0.73 3.72
CA TYR A 128 -24.04 0.16 2.61
C TYR A 128 -25.33 -0.29 1.92
N GLN A 129 -25.40 -1.54 1.45
CA GLN A 129 -26.59 -2.06 0.79
C GLN A 129 -27.82 -2.03 1.70
N LYS A 130 -27.67 -2.34 2.99
CA LYS A 130 -28.77 -2.29 3.96
C LYS A 130 -29.29 -0.86 4.17
N ALA A 131 -28.39 0.10 4.38
CA ALA A 131 -28.74 1.50 4.60
C ALA A 131 -29.36 2.14 3.35
N MET A 132 -28.91 1.72 2.16
CA MET A 132 -29.42 2.21 0.88
C MET A 132 -30.68 1.49 0.38
N ASN A 133 -31.28 0.60 1.17
CA ASN A 133 -32.44 -0.18 0.74
C ASN A 133 -33.64 0.71 0.33
N LEU A 134 -33.82 1.88 0.95
CA LEU A 134 -34.86 2.82 0.51
C LEU A 134 -34.61 3.34 -0.91
N ALA A 135 -33.34 3.54 -1.29
CA ALA A 135 -32.97 4.06 -2.60
C ALA A 135 -33.29 3.08 -3.74
N THR A 136 -33.43 1.79 -3.45
CA THR A 136 -33.77 0.77 -4.47
C THR A 136 -35.18 0.94 -5.04
N ASN A 137 -36.04 1.71 -4.38
CA ASN A 137 -37.36 2.07 -4.91
C ASN A 137 -37.29 3.08 -6.06
N TYR A 138 -36.16 3.76 -6.23
CA TYR A 138 -35.99 4.85 -7.20
C TYR A 138 -34.97 4.54 -8.30
N CYS A 139 -34.00 3.66 -8.02
CA CYS A 139 -32.82 3.42 -8.86
C CYS A 139 -32.12 2.10 -8.49
N GLU A 140 -31.18 1.65 -9.32
CA GLU A 140 -30.29 0.56 -8.92
C GLU A 140 -29.16 1.08 -8.02
N VAL A 141 -28.86 0.34 -6.95
CA VAL A 141 -27.84 0.75 -5.96
C VAL A 141 -26.58 -0.09 -6.13
N TYR A 142 -25.44 0.58 -6.30
CA TYR A 142 -24.12 -0.02 -6.43
C TYR A 142 -23.11 0.66 -5.50
N PRO A 143 -22.01 0.00 -5.12
CA PRO A 143 -21.58 -1.32 -5.54
C PRO A 143 -22.43 -2.49 -5.00
N GLN A 144 -22.34 -3.65 -5.67
CA GLN A 144 -22.95 -4.91 -5.23
C GLN A 144 -21.97 -6.08 -5.32
N ALA A 145 -22.11 -7.09 -4.45
CA ALA A 145 -21.18 -8.21 -4.40
C ALA A 145 -21.14 -9.05 -5.70
N ASN A 146 -22.30 -9.19 -6.37
CA ASN A 146 -22.47 -10.11 -7.50
C ASN A 146 -22.98 -9.46 -8.79
N ARG A 147 -23.21 -8.14 -8.78
CA ARG A 147 -23.57 -7.39 -9.99
C ARG A 147 -22.46 -6.42 -10.33
N VAL A 148 -22.12 -6.39 -11.61
CA VAL A 148 -21.08 -5.53 -12.13
C VAL A 148 -21.67 -4.16 -12.40
N ILE A 149 -20.99 -3.13 -11.90
CA ILE A 149 -21.21 -1.76 -12.33
C ILE A 149 -20.03 -1.30 -13.16
N ARG A 150 -20.33 -0.52 -14.18
CA ARG A 150 -19.33 0.10 -15.03
C ARG A 150 -18.42 1.02 -14.20
N LEU A 151 -17.12 0.99 -14.48
CA LEU A 151 -16.16 1.91 -13.89
C LEU A 151 -16.42 3.37 -14.37
N PRO A 152 -16.10 4.38 -13.53
CA PRO A 152 -16.35 5.78 -13.86
C PRO A 152 -15.37 6.34 -14.90
N PHE A 153 -15.77 7.42 -15.57
CA PHE A 153 -14.98 8.16 -16.57
C PHE A 153 -14.62 7.34 -17.82
N GLY A 154 -15.40 6.30 -18.10
CA GLY A 154 -15.29 5.52 -19.33
C GLY A 154 -15.93 6.24 -20.54
N ARG A 155 -15.91 5.55 -21.69
CA ARG A 155 -16.50 6.01 -22.95
C ARG A 155 -17.99 6.41 -22.82
N HIS A 156 -18.41 7.57 -23.34
CA HIS A 156 -19.82 8.06 -23.26
C HIS A 156 -20.30 8.45 -21.85
N GLN A 157 -19.40 8.68 -20.90
CA GLN A 157 -19.77 9.23 -19.60
C GLN A 157 -19.31 10.68 -19.51
N TYR A 158 -20.26 11.58 -19.27
CA TYR A 158 -20.04 13.03 -19.22
C TYR A 158 -20.49 13.58 -17.87
N TYR A 159 -19.83 14.62 -17.39
CA TYR A 159 -20.21 15.29 -16.15
C TYR A 159 -21.45 16.16 -16.36
N VAL A 160 -22.40 16.10 -15.42
CA VAL A 160 -23.62 16.91 -15.45
C VAL A 160 -23.48 18.06 -14.45
N ASP A 161 -23.28 19.26 -14.98
CA ASP A 161 -23.15 20.49 -14.21
C ASP A 161 -24.42 21.34 -14.37
N GLY A 162 -25.34 21.21 -13.40
CA GLY A 162 -26.63 21.87 -13.51
C GLY A 162 -27.45 21.31 -14.69
N GLN A 163 -27.60 22.08 -15.76
CA GLN A 163 -28.24 21.64 -17.00
C GLN A 163 -27.22 21.38 -18.13
N SER A 164 -25.96 21.72 -17.92
CA SER A 164 -24.90 21.55 -18.90
C SER A 164 -24.27 20.16 -18.79
N ILE A 165 -23.94 19.57 -19.94
CA ILE A 165 -23.20 18.30 -20.02
C ILE A 165 -21.79 18.62 -20.50
N LYS A 166 -20.78 18.26 -19.72
CA LYS A 166 -19.37 18.56 -19.98
C LYS A 166 -18.57 17.27 -20.16
N SER A 167 -17.74 17.23 -21.19
CA SER A 167 -16.71 16.19 -21.32
C SER A 167 -15.59 16.50 -20.36
N ILE A 168 -15.24 15.53 -19.52
CA ILE A 168 -14.10 15.60 -18.61
C ILE A 168 -13.26 14.35 -18.75
N ASN A 169 -11.97 14.46 -18.50
CA ASN A 169 -11.09 13.31 -18.40
C ASN A 169 -11.17 12.68 -17.00
N TYR A 170 -10.55 11.51 -16.83
CA TYR A 170 -10.61 10.78 -15.56
C TYR A 170 -9.90 11.51 -14.41
N ILE A 171 -8.89 12.36 -14.67
CA ILE A 171 -8.17 13.10 -13.63
C ILE A 171 -9.10 14.19 -13.06
N GLU A 172 -9.74 14.96 -13.94
CA GLU A 172 -10.75 15.96 -13.56
C GLU A 172 -11.92 15.30 -12.82
N GLY A 173 -12.37 14.15 -13.31
CA GLY A 173 -13.42 13.37 -12.64
C GLY A 173 -13.03 12.90 -11.25
N MET A 174 -11.79 12.41 -11.08
CA MET A 174 -11.27 12.05 -9.77
C MET A 174 -11.21 13.25 -8.82
N GLN A 175 -10.75 14.42 -9.29
CA GLN A 175 -10.72 15.63 -8.49
C GLN A 175 -12.12 16.03 -8.01
N LEU A 176 -13.13 15.96 -8.89
CA LEU A 176 -14.52 16.25 -8.52
C LEU A 176 -15.05 15.28 -7.45
N LEU A 177 -14.75 13.99 -7.57
CA LEU A 177 -15.18 12.99 -6.59
C LEU A 177 -14.42 13.12 -5.27
N ASP A 178 -13.12 13.43 -5.31
CA ASP A 178 -12.28 13.61 -4.13
C ASP A 178 -12.69 14.84 -3.31
N GLN A 179 -13.28 15.85 -3.94
CA GLN A 179 -13.83 17.04 -3.28
C GLN A 179 -15.20 16.82 -2.63
N LEU A 180 -15.85 15.67 -2.85
CA LEU A 180 -17.14 15.39 -2.24
C LEU A 180 -17.05 15.35 -0.71
N GLU A 181 -17.98 16.03 -0.05
CA GLU A 181 -18.23 15.86 1.37
C GLU A 181 -18.70 14.43 1.67
N ASP A 182 -18.32 13.92 2.83
CA ASP A 182 -18.76 12.61 3.31
C ASP A 182 -20.27 12.62 3.60
N PHE A 183 -20.96 11.55 3.20
CA PHE A 183 -22.39 11.39 3.38
C PHE A 183 -22.70 10.34 4.44
N GLU A 184 -23.28 10.78 5.55
CA GLU A 184 -23.67 9.94 6.68
C GLU A 184 -24.90 9.10 6.33
N LEU A 185 -24.70 7.80 6.14
CA LEU A 185 -25.77 6.88 5.72
C LEU A 185 -26.90 6.77 6.73
N SER A 186 -26.67 7.10 8.01
CA SER A 186 -27.75 7.12 9.01
C SER A 186 -28.77 8.24 8.79
N HIS A 187 -28.49 9.22 7.92
CA HIS A 187 -29.44 10.26 7.54
C HIS A 187 -30.53 9.79 6.56
N ILE A 188 -30.30 8.68 5.85
CA ILE A 188 -31.36 8.05 5.06
C ILE A 188 -32.31 7.42 6.06
N ALA A 189 -33.49 8.02 6.23
CA ALA A 189 -34.50 7.61 7.20
C ALA A 189 -34.72 6.09 7.11
N TYR A 190 -34.27 5.40 8.15
CA TYR A 190 -34.25 3.95 8.22
C TYR A 190 -35.62 3.47 8.72
N SER A 191 -36.23 2.47 8.05
CA SER A 191 -37.41 1.78 8.61
C SER A 191 -36.94 0.99 9.84
N PRO A 192 -37.45 1.28 11.06
CA PRO A 192 -36.85 0.83 12.32
C PRO A 192 -36.97 -0.67 12.63
N ASP A 193 -37.45 -1.51 11.72
CA ASP A 193 -37.83 -2.90 12.02
C ASP A 193 -36.67 -3.89 12.29
N TYR A 194 -35.42 -3.42 12.37
CA TYR A 194 -34.31 -4.31 12.73
C TYR A 194 -33.27 -3.57 13.60
N ASP A 195 -33.60 -3.50 14.89
CA ASP A 195 -32.66 -3.21 15.97
C ASP A 195 -31.54 -4.25 15.99
N ASP A 196 -30.32 -3.82 15.66
CA ASP A 196 -29.08 -4.54 16.00
C ASP A 196 -28.31 -3.66 17.01
N ALA A 197 -29.04 -3.28 18.06
CA ALA A 197 -28.62 -2.34 19.10
C ALA A 197 -27.62 -2.94 20.11
N SER A 198 -27.10 -4.15 19.89
CA SER A 198 -26.22 -4.82 20.86
C SER A 198 -24.71 -4.60 20.65
N LEU A 199 -24.26 -3.67 19.79
CA LEU A 199 -22.83 -3.57 19.45
C LEU A 199 -22.08 -2.29 19.80
N LEU A 200 -22.70 -1.22 20.30
CA LEU A 200 -21.96 0.01 20.61
C LEU A 200 -22.50 0.75 21.83
N SER A 201 -22.23 0.19 23.01
CA SER A 201 -22.23 0.92 24.28
C SER A 201 -20.86 0.77 24.92
N SER A 202 -19.99 1.77 24.70
CA SER A 202 -19.27 2.42 25.79
C SER A 202 -18.31 3.49 25.24
N ASN A 203 -18.66 4.73 25.62
CA ASN A 203 -17.80 5.87 25.91
C ASN A 203 -17.28 6.73 24.75
N ALA A 204 -17.67 8.00 24.86
CA ALA A 204 -17.61 9.08 23.90
C ALA A 204 -16.23 9.35 23.29
N PRO A 205 -16.18 9.92 22.07
CA PRO A 205 -14.97 10.60 21.64
C PRO A 205 -15.19 11.99 21.04
N LEU A 206 -14.12 12.77 21.14
CA LEU A 206 -13.77 14.00 20.42
C LEU A 206 -13.90 13.95 18.87
N GLN A 207 -14.55 12.96 18.27
CA GLN A 207 -14.56 12.68 16.83
C GLN A 207 -15.28 13.75 15.97
N GLY A 208 -16.12 14.60 16.56
CA GLY A 208 -16.87 15.62 15.80
C GLY A 208 -16.08 16.87 15.38
N MET A 209 -14.88 17.10 15.93
CA MET A 209 -14.12 18.35 15.73
C MET A 209 -12.95 18.26 14.73
N MET A 210 -12.63 17.06 14.23
CA MET A 210 -11.31 16.81 13.62
C MET A 210 -11.27 16.83 12.07
N SER A 211 -12.41 16.84 11.38
CA SER A 211 -12.43 16.88 9.90
C SER A 211 -11.98 18.25 9.35
N GLY A 212 -12.32 19.35 10.02
CA GLY A 212 -11.90 20.70 9.63
C GLY A 212 -10.40 20.95 9.81
N TRP A 213 -9.76 20.29 10.77
CA TRP A 213 -8.34 20.49 11.08
C TRP A 213 -7.42 20.10 9.93
N LYS A 214 -7.79 19.06 9.18
CA LYS A 214 -7.00 18.57 8.05
C LYS A 214 -7.03 19.56 6.90
N GLN A 215 -8.23 20.01 6.53
CA GLN A 215 -8.42 20.98 5.46
C GLN A 215 -7.73 22.31 5.80
N GLU A 216 -7.96 22.83 7.00
CA GLU A 216 -7.29 24.06 7.45
C GLU A 216 -5.76 23.91 7.46
N GLY A 217 -5.24 22.75 7.86
CA GLY A 217 -3.80 22.47 7.82
C GLY A 217 -3.24 22.51 6.40
N PHE A 218 -3.95 21.93 5.43
CA PHE A 218 -3.59 22.01 4.01
C PHE A 218 -3.65 23.45 3.47
N GLU A 219 -4.67 24.21 3.83
CA GLU A 219 -4.83 25.61 3.44
C GLU A 219 -3.66 26.47 3.98
N TYR A 220 -3.24 26.24 5.24
CA TYR A 220 -2.07 26.90 5.82
C TYR A 220 -0.76 26.52 5.12
N LEU A 221 -0.60 25.28 4.64
CA LEU A 221 0.58 24.90 3.85
C LEU A 221 0.68 25.68 2.54
N GLN A 222 -0.46 25.93 1.88
CA GLN A 222 -0.50 26.67 0.62
C GLN A 222 -0.27 28.18 0.86
N THR A 223 -1.05 28.76 1.76
CA THR A 223 -1.19 30.21 1.91
C THR A 223 -0.27 30.82 2.98
N GLY A 224 0.19 30.01 3.92
CA GLY A 224 0.88 30.48 5.12
C GLY A 224 -0.05 31.11 6.15
N LEU A 225 0.52 31.85 7.10
CA LEU A 225 -0.30 32.57 8.09
C LEU A 225 -1.17 33.61 7.38
N THR A 226 -2.45 33.65 7.75
CA THR A 226 -3.46 34.54 7.16
C THR A 226 -3.88 35.68 8.10
N ALA A 227 -3.56 35.60 9.39
CA ALA A 227 -3.95 36.60 10.39
C ALA A 227 -2.89 36.75 11.49
N PHE A 228 -2.87 37.92 12.14
CA PHE A 228 -2.04 38.14 13.33
C PHE A 228 -2.53 37.28 14.50
N GLY A 229 -1.60 36.70 15.25
CA GLY A 229 -1.91 35.88 16.43
C GLY A 229 -2.40 34.46 16.14
N SER A 230 -2.63 34.08 14.88
CA SER A 230 -3.12 32.73 14.53
C SER A 230 -2.03 31.64 14.52
N ARG A 231 -0.76 32.03 14.68
CA ARG A 231 0.42 31.17 14.49
C ARG A 231 0.34 29.86 15.26
N LEU A 232 -0.07 29.87 16.53
CA LEU A 232 -0.13 28.65 17.34
C LEU A 232 -1.16 27.65 16.80
N GLU A 233 -2.37 28.13 16.48
CA GLU A 233 -3.44 27.29 15.95
C GLU A 233 -3.10 26.79 14.54
N ALA A 234 -2.60 27.66 13.66
CA ALA A 234 -2.14 27.28 12.33
C ALA A 234 -1.05 26.19 12.40
N THR A 235 -0.09 26.33 13.31
CA THR A 235 0.96 25.32 13.54
C THR A 235 0.37 23.96 13.94
N LYS A 236 -0.63 23.95 14.85
CA LYS A 236 -1.32 22.70 15.23
C LYS A 236 -2.02 22.04 14.04
N ARG A 237 -2.70 22.83 13.20
CA ARG A 237 -3.40 22.30 12.00
C ARG A 237 -2.42 21.76 10.96
N VAL A 238 -1.29 22.43 10.75
CA VAL A 238 -0.21 21.96 9.86
C VAL A 238 0.40 20.65 10.37
N ILE A 239 0.74 20.57 11.66
CA ILE A 239 1.24 19.32 12.28
C ILE A 239 0.20 18.21 12.14
N TYR A 240 -1.09 18.52 12.38
CA TYR A 240 -2.17 17.55 12.22
C TYR A 240 -2.26 17.06 10.77
N PHE A 241 -2.21 17.95 9.78
CA PHE A 241 -2.21 17.56 8.37
C PHE A 241 -1.02 16.64 8.07
N TYR A 242 0.19 17.00 8.45
CA TYR A 242 1.37 16.15 8.26
C TYR A 242 1.26 14.79 8.95
N TRP A 243 0.67 14.75 10.14
CA TRP A 243 0.31 13.51 10.82
C TRP A 243 -0.71 12.69 10.01
N THR A 244 -1.73 13.32 9.42
CA THR A 244 -2.68 12.60 8.53
C THR A 244 -2.01 12.05 7.26
N GLN A 245 -0.90 12.65 6.83
CA GLN A 245 -0.06 12.16 5.74
C GLN A 245 0.95 11.08 6.19
N ASN A 246 0.90 10.65 7.46
CA ASN A 246 1.76 9.63 8.04
C ASN A 246 3.26 9.99 8.04
N LEU A 247 3.59 11.27 8.20
CA LEU A 247 4.98 11.70 8.43
C LEU A 247 5.44 11.29 9.84
N THR A 248 6.72 10.99 10.01
CA THR A 248 7.28 10.72 11.35
C THR A 248 7.29 12.00 12.19
N PRO A 249 7.32 11.91 13.53
CA PRO A 249 7.45 13.09 14.38
C PRO A 249 8.65 13.97 13.98
N GLU A 250 9.79 13.36 13.65
CA GLU A 250 11.02 14.06 13.28
C GLU A 250 10.86 14.83 11.97
N ILE A 251 10.27 14.19 10.95
CA ILE A 251 10.02 14.85 9.66
C ILE A 251 8.95 15.93 9.84
N CYS A 252 7.87 15.64 10.56
CA CYS A 252 6.84 16.62 10.85
C CYS A 252 7.41 17.86 11.56
N LYS A 253 8.35 17.69 12.51
CA LYS A 253 9.07 18.79 13.14
C LYS A 253 9.87 19.60 12.10
N GLN A 254 10.64 18.94 11.25
CA GLN A 254 11.46 19.60 10.22
C GLN A 254 10.60 20.36 9.21
N GLU A 255 9.59 19.71 8.65
CA GLU A 255 8.65 20.29 7.68
C GLU A 255 7.86 21.46 8.28
N THR A 256 7.39 21.34 9.53
CA THR A 256 6.68 22.44 10.19
C THR A 256 7.62 23.62 10.47
N LYS A 257 8.89 23.37 10.83
CA LYS A 257 9.92 24.42 11.01
C LYS A 257 10.26 25.11 9.70
N HIS A 258 10.30 24.36 8.59
CA HIS A 258 10.50 24.89 7.26
C HIS A 258 9.31 25.74 6.81
N TRP A 259 8.10 25.20 6.96
CA TRP A 259 6.86 25.90 6.67
C TRP A 259 6.77 27.24 7.41
N ILE A 260 6.94 27.29 8.74
CA ILE A 260 6.81 28.57 9.47
C ILE A 260 7.89 29.58 9.05
N LYS A 261 9.08 29.11 8.66
CA LYS A 261 10.14 29.98 8.17
C LYS A 261 9.75 30.67 6.86
N GLU A 262 9.17 29.93 5.94
CA GLU A 262 8.81 30.44 4.61
C GLU A 262 7.44 31.15 4.58
N LYS A 263 6.51 30.68 5.41
CA LYS A 263 5.08 30.97 5.30
C LYS A 263 4.52 31.69 6.54
N ASN A 264 5.36 32.35 7.33
CA ASN A 264 4.89 33.22 8.42
C ASN A 264 4.27 34.55 7.94
N ASN A 265 4.57 34.96 6.70
CA ASN A 265 4.03 36.18 6.06
C ASN A 265 4.22 37.48 6.89
N GLY A 266 5.17 37.53 7.82
CA GLY A 266 5.35 38.64 8.75
C GLY A 266 4.28 38.76 9.84
N LEU A 267 3.30 37.85 9.89
CA LEU A 267 2.10 37.94 10.76
C LEU A 267 2.31 37.36 12.16
N SER A 268 3.45 36.71 12.42
CA SER A 268 3.79 36.14 13.72
C SER A 268 4.81 37.01 14.44
N LYS A 269 4.35 37.78 15.45
CA LYS A 269 5.25 38.55 16.33
C LYS A 269 6.29 37.66 17.01
N ASP A 270 5.89 36.48 17.47
CA ASP A 270 6.79 35.53 18.13
C ASP A 270 7.86 34.99 17.18
N TRP A 271 7.52 34.75 15.91
CA TRP A 271 8.49 34.33 14.91
C TRP A 271 9.49 35.43 14.59
N ASN A 272 8.98 36.66 14.39
CA ASN A 272 9.80 37.81 14.01
C ASN A 272 10.81 38.20 15.10
N HIS A 273 10.45 38.03 16.39
CA HIS A 273 11.31 38.43 17.51
C HIS A 273 12.03 37.25 18.18
N HIS A 274 11.45 36.05 18.17
CA HIS A 274 11.93 34.89 18.94
C HIS A 274 11.80 33.55 18.20
N PRO A 275 12.43 33.37 17.02
CA PRO A 275 12.25 32.19 16.17
C PRO A 275 12.68 30.87 16.86
N LEU A 276 13.72 30.90 17.70
CA LEU A 276 14.17 29.71 18.45
C LEU A 276 13.10 29.21 19.43
N LYS A 277 12.35 30.12 20.08
CA LYS A 277 11.25 29.77 20.98
C LYS A 277 10.10 29.12 20.19
N VAL A 278 9.82 29.60 18.98
CA VAL A 278 8.82 29.00 18.09
C VAL A 278 9.23 27.59 17.66
N TYR A 279 10.51 27.35 17.36
CA TYR A 279 11.01 26.01 17.05
C TYR A 279 10.85 25.03 18.21
N GLN A 280 11.16 25.44 19.44
CA GLN A 280 10.93 24.61 20.63
C GLN A 280 9.43 24.30 20.82
N GLN A 281 8.56 25.29 20.56
CA GLN A 281 7.11 25.08 20.61
C GLN A 281 6.62 24.09 19.56
N ILE A 282 7.17 24.11 18.34
CA ILE A 282 6.87 23.11 17.31
C ILE A 282 7.25 21.71 17.78
N ASP A 283 8.43 21.55 18.37
CA ASP A 283 8.89 20.24 18.86
C ASP A 283 7.94 19.69 19.93
N GLN A 284 7.59 20.52 20.93
CA GLN A 284 6.67 20.16 22.01
C GLN A 284 5.25 19.87 21.49
N LEU A 285 4.75 20.66 20.54
CA LEU A 285 3.42 20.47 19.96
C LEU A 285 3.33 19.19 19.14
N THR A 286 4.36 18.89 18.34
CA THR A 286 4.40 17.64 17.55
C THR A 286 4.42 16.43 18.48
N GLU A 287 5.25 16.44 19.52
CA GLU A 287 5.29 15.36 20.52
C GLU A 287 3.95 15.19 21.23
N TRP A 288 3.32 16.30 21.65
CA TRP A 288 2.02 16.28 22.30
C TRP A 288 0.92 15.75 21.37
N LEU A 289 0.84 16.23 20.12
CA LEU A 289 -0.17 15.78 19.13
C LEU A 289 -0.02 14.29 18.82
N TYR A 290 1.20 13.85 18.51
CA TYR A 290 1.45 12.44 18.18
C TYR A 290 1.18 11.53 19.37
N SER A 291 1.66 11.88 20.57
CA SER A 291 1.40 11.09 21.78
C SER A 291 -0.09 11.06 22.14
N SER A 292 -0.82 12.17 21.92
CA SER A 292 -2.26 12.25 22.15
C SER A 292 -3.03 11.34 21.18
N PHE A 293 -2.77 11.39 19.87
CA PHE A 293 -3.46 10.50 18.92
C PHE A 293 -3.11 9.02 19.10
N ILE A 294 -1.84 8.73 19.41
CA ILE A 294 -1.40 7.37 19.75
C ILE A 294 -2.14 6.85 20.99
N ARG A 295 -2.28 7.68 22.04
CA ARG A 295 -2.99 7.33 23.28
C ARG A 295 -4.48 7.08 23.03
N HIS A 296 -5.10 7.87 22.17
CA HIS A 296 -6.52 7.74 21.83
C HIS A 296 -6.78 6.71 20.72
N GLN A 297 -5.76 6.03 20.21
CA GLN A 297 -5.85 5.04 19.12
C GLN A 297 -6.48 5.61 17.83
N ILE A 298 -6.44 6.93 17.66
CA ILE A 298 -6.94 7.61 16.46
C ILE A 298 -5.89 7.40 15.38
N MET A 299 -6.30 6.79 14.26
CA MET A 299 -5.43 6.51 13.12
C MET A 299 -5.53 7.64 12.10
N PRO A 300 -4.46 7.93 11.32
CA PRO A 300 -4.55 8.82 10.17
C PRO A 300 -5.66 8.33 9.21
N ASP A 301 -6.41 9.27 8.61
CA ASP A 301 -7.65 9.06 7.82
C ASP A 301 -7.57 8.19 6.55
N LEU A 302 -6.58 7.29 6.38
CA LEU A 302 -6.49 6.43 5.20
C LEU A 302 -6.89 4.98 5.53
N PRO A 303 -8.11 4.53 5.15
CA PRO A 303 -8.56 3.13 5.25
C PRO A 303 -7.79 2.18 4.32
N ASN A 304 -6.98 2.71 3.39
CA ASN A 304 -6.16 1.94 2.46
C ASN A 304 -4.75 1.68 3.04
N LEU A 305 -4.69 0.89 4.11
CA LEU A 305 -3.48 0.22 4.62
C LEU A 305 -2.92 -0.78 3.57
N MET A 306 -2.37 -0.28 2.47
CA MET A 306 -1.52 -1.05 1.55
C MET A 306 -0.02 -0.86 1.89
N SER A 307 0.34 0.24 2.55
CA SER A 307 1.74 0.57 2.93
C SER A 307 1.95 1.09 4.36
N MET A 308 0.93 1.25 5.20
CA MET A 308 1.05 2.00 6.47
C MET A 308 1.58 1.22 7.68
N GLY A 309 2.08 0.01 7.46
CA GLY A 309 2.66 -0.76 8.54
C GLY A 309 4.16 -0.58 8.61
N PHE A 310 4.70 -0.33 9.80
CA PHE A 310 6.13 -0.24 10.00
C PHE A 310 6.68 -1.51 10.64
N LEU A 311 7.97 -1.74 10.44
CA LEU A 311 8.72 -2.70 11.24
C LEU A 311 9.84 -1.93 11.95
N THR A 312 10.10 -2.31 13.20
CA THR A 312 11.31 -1.90 13.91
C THR A 312 12.41 -2.90 13.62
N LYS A 313 13.65 -2.56 14.01
CA LYS A 313 14.78 -3.49 13.97
C LYS A 313 14.44 -4.83 14.64
N LYS A 314 13.80 -4.78 15.80
CA LYS A 314 13.36 -5.95 16.56
C LYS A 314 12.36 -6.80 15.78
N THR A 315 11.35 -6.17 15.17
CA THR A 315 10.34 -6.90 14.38
C THR A 315 10.95 -7.53 13.12
N VAL A 316 11.92 -6.89 12.46
CA VAL A 316 12.61 -7.48 11.30
C VAL A 316 13.40 -8.74 11.70
N LEU A 317 14.12 -8.71 12.83
CA LEU A 317 14.82 -9.90 13.32
C LEU A 317 13.85 -11.04 13.65
N GLN A 318 12.71 -10.70 14.24
CA GLN A 318 11.65 -11.69 14.48
C GLN A 318 11.06 -12.25 13.18
N VAL A 319 10.86 -11.42 12.15
CA VAL A 319 10.44 -11.89 10.82
C VAL A 319 11.43 -12.93 10.28
N LEU A 320 12.74 -12.71 10.42
CA LEU A 320 13.77 -13.68 10.01
C LEU A 320 13.67 -14.98 10.81
N GLN A 321 13.49 -14.89 12.14
CA GLN A 321 13.39 -16.04 13.03
C GLN A 321 12.11 -16.87 12.77
N ALA A 322 10.95 -16.23 12.76
CA ALA A 322 9.64 -16.86 12.56
C ALA A 322 9.50 -17.49 11.16
N SER A 323 10.11 -16.87 10.16
CA SER A 323 10.14 -17.43 8.80
C SER A 323 11.12 -18.60 8.65
N ARG A 324 12.02 -18.81 9.63
CA ARG A 324 13.19 -19.70 9.52
C ARG A 324 13.91 -19.50 8.18
N GLY A 325 14.01 -18.24 7.75
CA GLY A 325 14.66 -17.91 6.49
C GLY A 325 13.90 -18.15 5.19
N GLN A 326 12.70 -18.69 5.23
CA GLN A 326 11.94 -18.98 4.02
C GLN A 326 11.36 -17.70 3.41
N LEU A 327 11.87 -17.27 2.26
CA LEU A 327 11.49 -15.98 1.65
C LEU A 327 9.98 -15.77 1.47
N PRO A 328 9.16 -16.74 0.99
CA PRO A 328 7.71 -16.55 0.88
C PRO A 328 7.03 -16.33 2.24
N LYS A 329 7.41 -17.12 3.25
CA LYS A 329 6.91 -16.97 4.63
C LYS A 329 7.36 -15.64 5.21
N MET A 330 8.62 -15.24 4.99
CA MET A 330 9.19 -13.96 5.40
C MET A 330 8.41 -12.76 4.86
N LYS A 331 8.05 -12.78 3.56
CA LYS A 331 7.22 -11.73 2.93
C LYS A 331 5.85 -11.62 3.61
N PHE A 332 5.21 -12.77 3.86
CA PHE A 332 3.90 -12.81 4.51
C PHE A 332 3.97 -12.29 5.95
N ILE A 333 4.91 -12.79 6.75
CA ILE A 333 5.10 -12.39 8.16
C ILE A 333 5.41 -10.90 8.25
N ALA A 334 6.30 -10.38 7.40
CA ALA A 334 6.62 -8.96 7.38
C ALA A 334 5.37 -8.11 7.15
N LYS A 335 4.54 -8.46 6.15
CA LYS A 335 3.32 -7.71 5.83
C LYS A 335 2.25 -7.79 6.93
N ILE A 336 2.04 -8.96 7.53
CA ILE A 336 1.04 -9.08 8.61
C ILE A 336 1.48 -8.36 9.89
N LEU A 337 2.76 -8.46 10.27
CA LEU A 337 3.27 -7.76 11.45
C LEU A 337 3.25 -6.24 11.25
N SER A 338 3.73 -5.78 10.10
CA SER A 338 3.64 -4.39 9.65
C SER A 338 2.20 -3.88 9.78
N TYR A 339 1.23 -4.61 9.22
CA TYR A 339 -0.19 -4.24 9.27
C TYR A 339 -0.78 -4.19 10.70
N LEU A 340 -0.45 -5.19 11.54
CA LEU A 340 -0.97 -5.27 12.90
C LEU A 340 -0.34 -4.21 13.83
N GLN A 341 0.96 -3.91 13.66
CA GLN A 341 1.66 -2.88 14.43
C GLN A 341 1.07 -1.49 14.21
N ALA A 342 0.80 -1.13 12.95
CA ALA A 342 0.09 0.11 12.63
C ALA A 342 -1.26 0.21 13.33
N SER A 343 -1.96 -0.91 13.43
CA SER A 343 -3.32 -0.97 13.95
C SER A 343 -3.41 -1.03 15.48
N GLY A 344 -2.35 -0.67 16.22
CA GLY A 344 -2.36 -0.66 17.69
C GLY A 344 -2.00 -1.99 18.36
N GLY A 345 -1.47 -2.96 17.61
CA GLY A 345 -0.90 -4.22 18.12
C GLY A 345 -1.93 -5.16 18.77
N ASN A 346 -2.19 -4.93 20.06
CA ASN A 346 -2.91 -5.84 20.96
C ASN A 346 -4.42 -5.90 20.72
N LEU A 347 -4.96 -5.09 19.81
CA LEU A 347 -6.38 -5.08 19.51
C LEU A 347 -6.71 -6.11 18.43
N PRO A 348 -7.74 -6.95 18.61
CA PRO A 348 -8.17 -7.88 17.59
C PRO A 348 -8.59 -7.14 16.33
N ARG A 349 -7.93 -7.43 15.20
CA ARG A 349 -8.23 -6.83 13.89
C ARG A 349 -8.81 -7.84 12.93
N SER A 350 -9.94 -7.50 12.34
CA SER A 350 -10.58 -8.30 11.30
C SER A 350 -9.83 -8.13 9.97
N ILE A 351 -9.06 -9.14 9.56
CA ILE A 351 -8.33 -9.15 8.29
C ILE A 351 -9.05 -10.05 7.29
N HIS A 352 -9.47 -9.47 6.16
CA HIS A 352 -10.15 -10.23 5.13
C HIS A 352 -9.21 -11.26 4.49
N ARG A 353 -9.77 -12.41 4.09
CA ARG A 353 -9.06 -13.48 3.39
C ARG A 353 -8.26 -12.95 2.22
N ASP A 354 -8.85 -12.09 1.40
CA ASP A 354 -8.21 -11.61 0.17
C ASP A 354 -6.92 -10.83 0.45
N LYS A 355 -6.91 -10.06 1.55
CA LYS A 355 -5.71 -9.33 1.97
C LYS A 355 -4.61 -10.30 2.39
N LEU A 356 -4.95 -11.34 3.13
CA LEU A 356 -4.03 -12.41 3.53
C LEU A 356 -3.51 -13.20 2.30
N VAL A 357 -4.38 -13.46 1.33
CA VAL A 357 -4.02 -14.09 0.05
C VAL A 357 -3.07 -13.20 -0.74
N SER A 358 -3.30 -11.88 -0.76
CA SER A 358 -2.43 -10.91 -1.46
C SER A 358 -1.01 -10.85 -0.90
N TRP A 359 -0.83 -11.17 0.39
CA TRP A 359 0.49 -11.23 1.03
C TRP A 359 1.18 -12.59 0.87
N SER A 360 0.48 -13.60 0.38
CA SER A 360 0.99 -14.96 0.20
C SER A 360 0.30 -15.61 -1.01
N SER A 361 -0.37 -16.74 -0.81
CA SER A 361 -1.21 -17.39 -1.79
C SER A 361 -2.43 -18.03 -1.11
N GLU A 362 -3.45 -18.33 -1.90
CA GLU A 362 -4.66 -19.04 -1.44
C GLU A 362 -4.34 -20.37 -0.74
N ARG A 363 -3.27 -21.05 -1.17
CA ARG A 363 -2.86 -22.36 -0.65
C ARG A 363 -2.05 -22.28 0.64
N THR A 364 -1.41 -21.14 0.92
CA THR A 364 -0.35 -21.06 1.95
C THR A 364 -0.65 -20.09 3.08
N TYR A 365 -1.54 -19.11 2.89
CA TYR A 365 -1.76 -18.08 3.91
C TYR A 365 -2.30 -18.65 5.24
N LEU A 366 -3.20 -19.65 5.21
CA LEU A 366 -3.72 -20.30 6.43
C LEU A 366 -2.63 -21.01 7.21
N ARG A 367 -1.77 -21.76 6.51
CA ARG A 367 -0.63 -22.43 7.11
C ARG A 367 0.30 -21.43 7.79
N HIS A 368 0.63 -20.33 7.12
CA HIS A 368 1.45 -19.29 7.74
C HIS A 368 0.78 -18.65 8.96
N LEU A 369 -0.54 -18.46 8.93
CA LEU A 369 -1.28 -17.97 10.09
C LEU A 369 -1.30 -18.98 11.24
N GLU A 370 -1.45 -20.28 10.96
CA GLU A 370 -1.33 -21.34 11.97
C GLU A 370 0.08 -21.39 12.58
N ASP A 371 1.13 -21.33 11.75
CA ASP A 371 2.51 -21.28 12.24
C ASP A 371 2.71 -20.10 13.20
N LEU A 372 2.23 -18.91 12.85
CA LEU A 372 2.35 -17.70 13.69
C LEU A 372 1.53 -17.78 14.99
N ASP A 373 0.39 -18.45 14.96
CA ASP A 373 -0.47 -18.69 16.13
C ASP A 373 0.20 -19.68 17.09
N GLN A 374 0.77 -20.77 16.55
CA GLN A 374 1.54 -21.76 17.30
C GLN A 374 2.84 -21.18 17.88
N GLU A 375 3.50 -20.28 17.15
CA GLU A 375 4.69 -19.55 17.62
C GLU A 375 4.36 -18.46 18.65
N GLY A 376 3.07 -18.24 18.97
CA GLY A 376 2.64 -17.24 19.96
C GLY A 376 2.86 -15.79 19.51
N ILE A 377 3.00 -15.56 18.21
CA ILE A 377 3.20 -14.22 17.64
C ILE A 377 1.85 -13.52 17.44
N ILE A 378 0.86 -14.26 16.96
CA ILE A 378 -0.52 -13.79 16.80
C ILE A 378 -1.48 -14.69 17.57
N LYS A 379 -2.72 -14.23 17.74
CA LYS A 379 -3.85 -15.04 18.18
C LYS A 379 -4.98 -14.94 17.18
N ARG A 380 -5.44 -16.08 16.67
CA ARG A 380 -6.60 -16.14 15.75
C ARG A 380 -7.90 -16.37 16.50
N SER A 381 -8.94 -15.62 16.15
CA SER A 381 -10.30 -15.97 16.55
C SER A 381 -10.85 -17.08 15.66
N HIS A 382 -11.56 -18.04 16.25
CA HIS A 382 -12.24 -19.12 15.52
C HIS A 382 -13.55 -18.66 14.87
N SER A 383 -14.05 -17.48 15.21
CA SER A 383 -15.22 -16.85 14.59
C SER A 383 -14.87 -16.35 13.19
N TYR A 384 -14.89 -17.23 12.18
CA TYR A 384 -14.95 -16.82 10.77
C TYR A 384 -16.33 -17.20 10.21
N SER A 385 -17.03 -16.22 9.64
CA SER A 385 -18.29 -16.46 8.95
C SER A 385 -18.33 -15.61 7.68
N THR A 386 -18.36 -16.29 6.53
CA THR A 386 -18.43 -15.66 5.20
C THR A 386 -19.66 -14.74 5.14
N GLY A 387 -19.47 -13.47 4.80
CA GLY A 387 -20.56 -12.47 4.73
C GLY A 387 -20.93 -11.79 6.05
N ASN A 388 -20.42 -12.27 7.20
CA ASN A 388 -20.68 -11.69 8.53
C ASN A 388 -19.45 -10.94 9.08
N TYR A 389 -18.28 -11.57 9.16
CA TYR A 389 -17.06 -10.92 9.68
C TYR A 389 -15.77 -11.59 9.19
N ALA A 390 -14.75 -10.77 8.93
CA ALA A 390 -13.42 -11.22 8.55
C ALA A 390 -12.66 -11.87 9.72
N LYS A 391 -11.58 -12.62 9.44
CA LYS A 391 -10.81 -13.35 10.47
C LYS A 391 -10.21 -12.34 11.46
N ARG A 392 -10.58 -12.41 12.76
CA ARG A 392 -9.94 -11.55 13.76
C ARG A 392 -8.58 -12.13 14.13
N ILE A 393 -7.56 -11.31 13.99
CA ILE A 393 -6.17 -11.61 14.28
C ILE A 393 -5.68 -10.55 15.27
N THR A 394 -5.08 -11.00 16.36
CA THR A 394 -4.53 -10.13 17.39
C THR A 394 -3.02 -10.32 17.40
N LEU A 395 -2.24 -9.24 17.46
CA LEU A 395 -0.81 -9.38 17.74
C LEU A 395 -0.65 -9.63 19.25
N LEU A 396 0.05 -10.69 19.63
CA LEU A 396 0.28 -11.01 21.04
C LEU A 396 1.45 -10.23 21.65
N GLN A 397 2.24 -9.62 20.78
CA GLN A 397 3.39 -8.82 21.18
C GLN A 397 2.99 -7.37 21.42
N PRO A 398 3.68 -6.70 22.37
CA PRO A 398 3.43 -5.29 22.63
C PRO A 398 3.60 -4.47 21.37
N LYS A 399 2.77 -3.42 21.26
CA LYS A 399 2.89 -2.41 20.21
C LYS A 399 4.30 -1.81 20.30
N GLU A 400 4.99 -1.80 19.17
CA GLU A 400 6.32 -1.20 19.07
C GLU A 400 6.21 0.32 18.92
N ASP A 401 7.25 1.04 19.33
CA ASP A 401 7.30 2.50 19.23
C ASP A 401 7.49 2.91 17.76
N PRO A 402 6.55 3.69 17.17
CA PRO A 402 6.69 4.20 15.80
C PRO A 402 7.96 5.03 15.57
N THR A 403 8.56 5.63 16.60
CA THR A 403 9.83 6.36 16.47
C THR A 403 11.01 5.46 16.09
N GLN A 404 10.89 4.14 16.32
CA GLN A 404 11.89 3.13 15.96
C GLN A 404 11.66 2.50 14.58
N MET A 405 10.77 3.09 13.78
CA MET A 405 10.46 2.64 12.44
C MET A 405 11.69 2.68 11.54
N ILE A 406 11.82 1.65 10.72
CA ILE A 406 12.80 1.63 9.64
C ILE A 406 12.31 2.50 8.48
N ALA A 407 13.02 3.59 8.20
CA ALA A 407 12.84 4.42 7.01
C ALA A 407 13.52 3.78 5.79
N LYS A 408 13.10 4.17 4.58
CA LYS A 408 13.71 3.70 3.33
C LYS A 408 15.14 4.25 3.20
N THR A 409 16.05 3.40 2.72
CA THR A 409 17.49 3.68 2.67
C THR A 409 17.90 4.74 1.64
N SER A 410 17.10 4.93 0.57
CA SER A 410 17.42 5.89 -0.50
C SER A 410 16.73 7.25 -0.33
N ASP A 411 15.71 7.30 0.51
CA ASP A 411 14.78 8.41 0.65
C ASP A 411 14.16 8.28 2.03
N ALA A 412 14.78 8.94 3.01
CA ALA A 412 14.46 8.80 4.44
C ALA A 412 13.06 9.31 4.79
N ASP A 413 12.34 9.84 3.80
CA ASP A 413 11.08 10.57 3.97
C ASP A 413 9.87 9.63 4.05
N ARG A 414 10.06 8.32 3.85
CA ARG A 414 8.98 7.32 4.02
C ARG A 414 9.37 6.06 4.79
N PRO A 415 8.40 5.41 5.46
CA PRO A 415 8.56 4.05 5.97
C PRO A 415 9.05 3.11 4.87
N ALA A 416 9.95 2.19 5.23
CA ALA A 416 10.24 1.05 4.38
C ALA A 416 8.96 0.21 4.18
N ASP A 417 8.72 -0.29 2.97
CA ASP A 417 7.46 -0.94 2.58
C ASP A 417 7.61 -2.40 2.12
N CYS A 418 8.84 -2.89 1.96
CA CYS A 418 9.15 -4.22 1.45
C CYS A 418 10.41 -4.81 2.07
N LEU A 419 10.63 -6.12 1.88
CA LEU A 419 11.80 -6.82 2.43
C LEU A 419 13.13 -6.24 1.92
N GLN A 420 13.14 -5.75 0.68
CA GLN A 420 14.29 -5.11 0.03
C GLN A 420 14.70 -3.81 0.73
N GLU A 421 13.80 -3.21 1.51
CA GLU A 421 14.07 -1.99 2.27
C GLU A 421 14.28 -2.34 3.75
N TRP A 422 13.44 -3.20 4.32
CA TRP A 422 13.50 -3.57 5.74
C TRP A 422 14.75 -4.35 6.13
N ILE A 423 15.14 -5.35 5.35
CA ILE A 423 16.24 -6.25 5.72
C ILE A 423 17.59 -5.51 5.60
N PRO A 424 17.91 -4.84 4.49
CA PRO A 424 19.19 -4.14 4.36
C PRO A 424 19.42 -3.03 5.39
N ALA A 425 18.35 -2.43 5.91
CA ALA A 425 18.43 -1.41 6.95
C ALA A 425 18.79 -1.97 8.34
N VAL A 426 18.66 -3.28 8.55
CA VAL A 426 18.80 -3.93 9.87
C VAL A 426 20.01 -4.85 9.95
N ILE A 427 20.30 -5.58 8.86
CA ILE A 427 21.31 -6.64 8.84
C ILE A 427 22.12 -6.55 7.55
N SER A 428 23.45 -6.74 7.65
CA SER A 428 24.32 -6.79 6.48
C SER A 428 24.12 -8.06 5.66
N GLN A 429 24.55 -8.07 4.38
CA GLN A 429 24.49 -9.28 3.55
C GLN A 429 25.23 -10.47 4.18
N LYS A 430 26.38 -10.23 4.82
CA LYS A 430 27.19 -11.26 5.46
C LYS A 430 26.47 -11.86 6.68
N GLU A 431 25.93 -11.01 7.55
CA GLU A 431 25.16 -11.46 8.71
C GLU A 431 23.87 -12.18 8.29
N TYR A 432 23.17 -11.68 7.27
CA TYR A 432 22.01 -12.36 6.68
C TYR A 432 22.42 -13.75 6.21
N PHE A 433 23.51 -13.88 5.46
CA PHE A 433 24.01 -15.18 5.00
C PHE A 433 24.23 -16.16 6.15
N HIS A 434 24.95 -15.73 7.21
CA HIS A 434 25.21 -16.58 8.37
C HIS A 434 23.93 -16.94 9.12
N THR A 435 23.01 -15.99 9.28
CA THR A 435 21.70 -16.22 9.91
C THR A 435 20.88 -17.25 9.13
N GLN A 436 20.82 -17.12 7.80
CA GLN A 436 20.12 -18.09 6.96
C GLN A 436 20.77 -19.47 6.99
N LYS A 437 22.12 -19.51 7.05
CA LYS A 437 22.86 -20.77 7.16
C LYS A 437 22.59 -21.48 8.48
N HIS A 438 22.48 -20.73 9.57
CA HIS A 438 22.09 -21.23 10.88
C HIS A 438 20.67 -21.84 10.88
N PHE A 439 19.74 -21.29 10.09
CA PHE A 439 18.42 -21.89 9.87
C PHE A 439 18.42 -23.13 8.95
N GLY A 440 19.60 -23.58 8.50
CA GLY A 440 19.75 -24.79 7.68
C GLY A 440 19.49 -24.59 6.19
N LEU A 441 19.43 -23.35 5.69
CA LEU A 441 19.22 -23.12 4.26
C LEU A 441 20.46 -23.51 3.44
N LEU A 442 20.21 -24.03 2.24
CA LEU A 442 21.25 -24.33 1.25
C LEU A 442 21.87 -23.02 0.76
N SER A 443 23.20 -22.99 0.61
CA SER A 443 23.93 -21.79 0.19
C SER A 443 23.39 -21.22 -1.13
N ARG A 444 23.00 -22.08 -2.08
CA ARG A 444 22.37 -21.64 -3.35
C ARG A 444 21.09 -20.82 -3.12
N THR A 445 20.21 -21.29 -2.23
CA THR A 445 18.97 -20.59 -1.88
C THR A 445 19.27 -19.26 -1.20
N ILE A 446 20.26 -19.22 -0.31
CA ILE A 446 20.67 -17.99 0.38
C ILE A 446 21.17 -16.94 -0.62
N HIS A 447 22.01 -17.33 -1.58
CA HIS A 447 22.48 -16.41 -2.63
C HIS A 447 21.32 -15.87 -3.48
N GLN A 448 20.35 -16.71 -3.85
CA GLN A 448 19.14 -16.28 -4.57
C GLN A 448 18.32 -15.26 -3.76
N GLN A 449 18.19 -15.47 -2.45
CA GLN A 449 17.52 -14.53 -1.57
C GLN A 449 18.29 -13.21 -1.45
N ILE A 450 19.62 -13.26 -1.29
CA ILE A 450 20.47 -12.07 -1.24
C ILE A 450 20.29 -11.25 -2.51
N HIS A 451 20.35 -11.88 -3.68
CA HIS A 451 20.07 -11.24 -4.96
C HIS A 451 18.66 -10.63 -5.01
N THR A 452 17.66 -11.31 -4.46
CA THR A 452 16.28 -10.79 -4.43
C THR A 452 16.11 -9.58 -3.50
N ILE A 453 16.84 -9.55 -2.38
CA ILE A 453 16.70 -8.52 -1.33
C ILE A 453 17.57 -7.29 -1.63
N TRP A 454 18.84 -7.49 -2.01
CA TRP A 454 19.78 -6.40 -2.27
C TRP A 454 19.92 -6.03 -3.76
N GLY A 455 19.30 -6.80 -4.66
CA GLY A 455 19.48 -6.67 -6.11
C GLY A 455 20.86 -7.12 -6.58
N ASP A 456 21.17 -6.89 -7.86
CA ASP A 456 22.49 -7.13 -8.48
C ASP A 456 23.63 -6.27 -7.88
N LYS A 457 23.35 -5.46 -6.85
CA LYS A 457 24.38 -4.82 -6.01
C LYS A 457 25.04 -5.84 -5.07
N ILE A 458 25.37 -7.02 -5.58
CA ILE A 458 26.53 -7.71 -5.04
C ILE A 458 27.67 -6.80 -5.49
N ALA A 459 28.13 -5.90 -4.60
CA ALA A 459 29.50 -5.43 -4.67
C ALA A 459 30.28 -6.71 -4.81
N SER A 460 30.72 -7.02 -6.03
CA SER A 460 31.22 -8.33 -6.41
C SER A 460 32.14 -8.72 -5.28
N THR A 461 31.69 -9.63 -4.40
CA THR A 461 32.60 -10.22 -3.43
C THR A 461 33.64 -10.73 -4.39
N PRO A 462 34.87 -10.14 -4.41
CA PRO A 462 35.83 -10.51 -5.44
C PRO A 462 35.80 -12.01 -5.35
N HIS A 463 35.47 -12.65 -6.46
CA HIS A 463 35.57 -14.08 -6.52
C HIS A 463 37.06 -14.24 -6.28
N LEU A 464 37.44 -14.43 -5.02
CA LEU A 464 38.62 -15.11 -4.60
C LEU A 464 38.34 -16.49 -5.19
N GLN A 465 38.57 -16.59 -6.50
CA GLN A 465 39.41 -17.63 -7.01
C GLN A 465 40.61 -17.60 -6.07
N SER A 466 40.48 -18.24 -4.89
CA SER A 466 41.62 -18.84 -4.25
C SER A 466 42.11 -19.76 -5.35
N ARG A 467 43.06 -19.28 -6.15
CA ARG A 467 43.72 -20.07 -7.16
C ARG A 467 44.33 -21.18 -6.33
N SER A 468 43.64 -22.31 -6.27
CA SER A 468 44.11 -23.46 -5.50
C SER A 468 45.56 -23.65 -5.93
N PRO A 469 46.54 -23.78 -5.02
CA PRO A 469 47.94 -23.92 -5.38
C PRO A 469 48.16 -24.98 -6.46
N HIS A 470 47.35 -26.04 -6.42
CA HIS A 470 47.31 -27.11 -7.41
C HIS A 470 46.85 -26.66 -8.81
N ALA A 471 45.95 -25.69 -8.92
CA ALA A 471 45.51 -25.16 -10.22
C ALA A 471 46.64 -24.42 -10.93
N THR A 472 47.43 -23.64 -10.17
CA THR A 472 48.62 -22.95 -10.70
C THR A 472 49.72 -23.97 -11.03
N ALA A 473 49.97 -24.94 -10.15
CA ALA A 473 50.97 -25.97 -10.36
C ALA A 473 50.68 -26.85 -11.59
N VAL A 474 49.43 -27.29 -11.78
CA VAL A 474 49.01 -28.06 -12.96
C VAL A 474 49.19 -27.26 -14.26
N LYS A 475 48.82 -25.98 -14.26
CA LYS A 475 49.00 -25.11 -15.44
C LYS A 475 50.47 -24.90 -15.78
N HIS A 476 51.30 -24.63 -14.77
CA HIS A 476 52.73 -24.42 -14.96
C HIS A 476 53.44 -25.69 -15.45
N TYR A 477 53.11 -26.84 -14.85
CA TYR A 477 53.65 -28.13 -15.24
C TYR A 477 53.30 -28.47 -16.69
N ARG A 478 52.04 -28.28 -17.08
CA ARG A 478 51.58 -28.54 -18.44
C ARG A 478 52.21 -27.59 -19.48
N ALA A 479 52.38 -26.32 -19.14
CA ALA A 479 53.06 -25.36 -20.01
C ALA A 479 54.52 -25.75 -20.24
N LYS A 480 55.19 -26.28 -19.21
CA LYS A 480 56.58 -26.75 -19.28
C LYS A 480 56.73 -28.10 -20.01
N TYR A 481 55.74 -28.99 -19.88
CA TYR A 481 55.75 -30.34 -20.45
C TYR A 481 54.44 -30.64 -21.22
N PRO A 482 54.27 -30.08 -22.43
CA PRO A 482 52.99 -30.16 -23.16
C PRO A 482 52.60 -31.60 -23.58
N GLN A 483 53.58 -32.52 -23.65
CA GLN A 483 53.35 -33.92 -23.99
C GLN A 483 53.12 -34.82 -22.77
N ALA A 484 53.25 -34.30 -21.54
CA ALA A 484 53.03 -35.09 -20.34
C ALA A 484 51.57 -35.53 -20.24
N SER A 485 51.35 -36.79 -19.88
CA SER A 485 50.02 -37.34 -19.61
C SER A 485 49.46 -36.81 -18.27
N GLN A 486 48.14 -36.95 -18.10
CA GLN A 486 47.46 -36.64 -16.84
C GLN A 486 48.01 -37.44 -15.66
N LYS A 487 48.44 -38.69 -15.91
CA LYS A 487 49.00 -39.57 -14.88
C LYS A 487 50.40 -39.13 -14.46
N GLU A 488 51.26 -38.77 -15.41
CA GLU A 488 52.61 -38.25 -15.13
C GLU A 488 52.55 -36.92 -14.37
N THR A 489 51.62 -36.03 -14.77
CA THR A 489 51.40 -34.75 -14.07
C THR A 489 50.90 -34.95 -12.64
N ALA A 490 50.04 -35.95 -12.40
CA ALA A 490 49.56 -36.30 -11.06
C ALA A 490 50.69 -36.77 -10.15
N ILE A 491 51.56 -37.65 -10.67
CA ILE A 491 52.74 -38.18 -9.97
C ILE A 491 53.71 -37.04 -9.66
N ALA A 492 54.09 -36.25 -10.67
CA ALA A 492 55.09 -35.19 -10.54
C ALA A 492 54.67 -34.08 -9.55
N LEU A 493 53.37 -33.79 -9.45
CA LEU A 493 52.85 -32.78 -8.55
C LEU A 493 52.35 -33.36 -7.21
N SER A 494 52.47 -34.67 -7.00
CA SER A 494 51.95 -35.37 -5.80
C SER A 494 50.48 -35.04 -5.50
N ILE A 495 49.63 -35.05 -6.53
CA ILE A 495 48.19 -34.79 -6.43
C ILE A 495 47.37 -35.88 -7.12
N SER A 496 46.09 -35.99 -6.76
CA SER A 496 45.21 -36.98 -7.38
C SER A 496 45.00 -36.72 -8.88
N ILE A 497 44.87 -37.79 -9.67
CA ILE A 497 44.55 -37.70 -11.10
C ILE A 497 43.21 -37.01 -11.36
N ALA A 498 42.26 -37.08 -10.42
CA ALA A 498 40.98 -36.39 -10.50
C ALA A 498 41.16 -34.86 -10.39
N THR A 499 42.05 -34.41 -9.49
CA THR A 499 42.44 -33.00 -9.36
C THR A 499 43.10 -32.49 -10.64
N VAL A 500 43.99 -33.30 -11.24
CA VAL A 500 44.63 -32.99 -12.53
C VAL A 500 43.57 -32.87 -13.63
N LYS A 501 42.70 -33.87 -13.81
CA LYS A 501 41.61 -33.87 -14.82
C LYS A 501 40.73 -32.63 -14.74
N ARG A 502 40.34 -32.23 -13.53
CA ARG A 502 39.51 -31.03 -13.29
C ARG A 502 40.16 -29.78 -13.86
N TYR A 503 41.42 -29.52 -13.51
CA TYR A 503 42.12 -28.30 -13.94
C TYR A 503 42.64 -28.36 -15.38
N TRP A 504 42.81 -29.56 -15.94
CA TRP A 504 43.19 -29.78 -17.33
C TRP A 504 42.08 -29.36 -18.30
N ARG A 505 40.83 -29.75 -17.99
CA ARG A 505 39.64 -29.41 -18.78
C ARG A 505 39.42 -27.89 -18.84
N ASP A 506 39.63 -27.21 -17.72
CA ASP A 506 39.53 -25.74 -17.63
C ASP A 506 40.62 -25.03 -18.46
N PHE A 507 41.80 -25.65 -18.61
CA PHE A 507 42.88 -25.11 -19.44
C PHE A 507 42.56 -25.28 -20.94
N ASP A 508 42.12 -26.48 -21.35
CA ASP A 508 41.81 -26.76 -22.76
C ASP A 508 40.66 -25.90 -23.29
N GLN A 509 39.60 -25.74 -22.49
CA GLN A 509 38.48 -24.88 -22.88
C GLN A 509 38.87 -23.41 -23.06
N LYS A 510 39.91 -22.94 -22.36
CA LYS A 510 40.34 -21.53 -22.40
C LYS A 510 41.35 -21.25 -23.51
N TYR A 511 42.23 -22.20 -23.82
CA TYR A 511 43.35 -21.98 -24.75
C TYR A 511 43.22 -22.73 -26.08
N HIS A 512 42.36 -23.76 -26.13
CA HIS A 512 41.99 -24.47 -27.35
C HIS A 512 40.46 -24.61 -27.44
N PRO A 513 39.70 -23.50 -27.50
CA PRO A 513 38.28 -23.59 -27.79
C PRO A 513 38.16 -24.23 -29.18
N GLN A 514 37.76 -25.49 -29.24
CA GLN A 514 37.56 -26.18 -30.51
C GLN A 514 36.64 -25.31 -31.36
N LYS A 515 37.11 -24.92 -32.56
CA LYS A 515 36.24 -24.37 -33.59
C LYS A 515 35.16 -25.42 -33.84
N LYS A 516 33.94 -25.12 -33.38
CA LYS A 516 32.75 -25.89 -33.76
C LYS A 516 32.57 -25.83 -35.26
#